data_AF-A0A0E0P612-F1
#
_entry.id   AF-A0A0E0P612-F1
#
_cell.length_a   1.000
_cell.length_b   1.000
_cell.length_c   1.000
_cell.angle_alpha   90.00
_cell.angle_beta   90.00
_cell.angle_gamma   90.00
#
_symmetry.space_group_name_H-M   'P 1'
#
loop_
_entity.id
_entity.type
_entity.pdbx_description
1 polymer ?
#
loop_
_entity_poly.entity_id
_entity_poly.type
_entity_poly.pdbx_seq_one_letter_code
_entity_poly.pdbx_strand_id
1 'polypeptide(L)'
;MRSCLTSPSSTSSRYKKLALDATPKWPQRLAVAPERIATVPGSSAAAFKHDDGKWKLRTKHYKALLPALGSDKIRNVMDMNTVYGGFAASLIKDPVWVMNVVSSYGPNSLGVVFDRGLIGTNHDW
;
A
#
# COMPACT_ATOMS: atom_id res chain seq x y z
N MET A 1 17.27 -11.61 -10.49
CA MET A 1 15.98 -10.88 -10.46
C MET A 1 15.15 -11.39 -9.29
N ARG A 2 14.71 -10.50 -8.38
CA ARG A 2 13.70 -10.89 -7.38
C ARG A 2 12.37 -11.13 -8.10
N SER A 3 11.60 -12.13 -7.67
CA SER A 3 10.26 -12.37 -8.23
C SER A 3 9.38 -11.15 -7.98
N CYS A 4 8.87 -10.53 -9.04
CA CYS A 4 8.07 -9.30 -8.97
C CYS A 4 6.78 -9.49 -8.17
N LEU A 5 6.20 -10.69 -8.21
CA LEU A 5 5.02 -11.09 -7.47
C LEU A 5 4.95 -12.61 -7.40
N THR A 6 4.81 -13.17 -6.20
CA THR A 6 4.43 -14.57 -6.04
C THR A 6 2.92 -14.64 -5.91
N SER A 7 2.26 -15.26 -6.89
CA SER A 7 0.85 -15.60 -6.76
C SER A 7 0.69 -16.49 -5.54
N PRO A 8 -0.22 -16.18 -4.61
CA PRO A 8 -0.55 -17.13 -3.55
C PRO A 8 -1.07 -18.40 -4.22
N SER A 9 -0.51 -19.55 -3.87
CA SER A 9 -0.98 -20.83 -4.42
C SER A 9 -2.48 -20.98 -4.16
N SER A 10 -3.25 -21.25 -5.21
CA SER A 10 -4.72 -21.40 -5.15
C SER A 10 -5.17 -22.59 -4.28
N THR A 11 -4.25 -23.50 -3.96
CA THR A 11 -4.47 -24.65 -3.07
C THR A 11 -4.07 -24.39 -1.62
N SER A 12 -3.47 -23.23 -1.32
CA SER A 12 -3.06 -22.89 0.04
C SER A 12 -4.24 -22.35 0.85
N SER A 13 -4.62 -23.08 1.90
CA SER A 13 -5.65 -22.65 2.86
C SER A 13 -5.35 -21.31 3.55
N ARG A 14 -4.10 -20.82 3.46
CA ARG A 14 -3.59 -19.61 4.10
C ARG A 14 -4.00 -18.30 3.41
N TYR A 15 -4.57 -18.37 2.20
CA TYR A 15 -4.85 -17.19 1.37
C TYR A 15 -6.32 -17.11 0.90
N LYS A 16 -7.24 -17.79 1.59
CA LYS A 16 -8.66 -17.83 1.18
C LYS A 16 -9.29 -16.44 1.08
N LYS A 17 -8.83 -15.46 1.87
CA LYS A 17 -9.38 -14.09 1.83
C LYS A 17 -8.73 -13.20 0.77
N LEU A 18 -7.76 -13.72 0.01
CA LEU A 18 -7.22 -13.05 -1.19
C LEU A 18 -8.03 -13.40 -2.45
N ALA A 19 -8.94 -14.37 -2.37
CA ALA A 19 -9.85 -14.68 -3.46
C ALA A 19 -10.76 -13.48 -3.77
N LEU A 20 -11.12 -13.29 -5.04
CA LEU A 20 -11.87 -12.11 -5.49
C LEU A 20 -13.23 -11.96 -4.79
N ASP A 21 -13.88 -13.08 -4.47
CA ASP A 21 -15.16 -13.19 -3.79
C ASP A 21 -15.06 -12.91 -2.27
N ALA A 22 -13.92 -13.24 -1.65
CA ALA A 22 -13.69 -13.08 -0.22
C ALA A 22 -13.01 -11.74 0.16
N THR A 23 -12.31 -11.09 -0.77
CA THR A 23 -11.61 -9.83 -0.50
C THR A 23 -12.62 -8.68 -0.33
N PRO A 24 -12.44 -7.76 0.64
CA PRO A 24 -13.30 -6.58 0.78
C PRO A 24 -13.46 -5.82 -0.54
N LYS A 25 -14.58 -5.14 -0.78
CA LYS A 25 -14.71 -4.30 -1.97
C LYS A 25 -13.79 -3.08 -1.88
N TRP A 26 -13.51 -2.46 -3.02
CA TRP A 26 -12.87 -1.15 -3.03
C TRP A 26 -13.93 -0.08 -2.65
N PRO A 27 -13.60 0.95 -1.83
CA PRO A 27 -12.28 1.30 -1.27
C PRO A 27 -11.98 0.69 0.12
N GLN A 28 -12.80 -0.22 0.63
CA GLN A 28 -12.63 -0.79 1.97
C GLN A 28 -11.28 -1.52 2.14
N ARG A 29 -10.72 -2.07 1.06
CA ARG A 29 -9.38 -2.67 1.01
C ARG A 29 -8.28 -1.76 1.55
N LEU A 30 -8.44 -0.43 1.45
CA LEU A 30 -7.47 0.54 1.95
C LEU A 30 -7.31 0.51 3.47
N ALA A 31 -8.30 0.04 4.22
CA ALA A 31 -8.26 0.06 5.69
C ALA A 31 -8.04 -1.31 6.33
N VAL A 32 -8.05 -2.39 5.53
CA VAL A 32 -7.99 -3.77 6.02
C VAL A 32 -6.65 -4.39 5.63
N ALA A 33 -5.92 -4.90 6.63
CA ALA A 33 -4.67 -5.61 6.37
C ALA A 33 -4.96 -6.93 5.63
N PRO A 34 -4.32 -7.20 4.47
CA PRO A 34 -4.52 -8.44 3.72
C PRO A 34 -3.81 -9.62 4.40
N GLU A 35 -4.27 -10.86 4.14
CA GLU A 35 -3.65 -12.07 4.72
C GLU A 35 -2.18 -12.23 4.33
N ARG A 36 -1.80 -11.75 3.13
CA ARG A 36 -0.42 -11.76 2.64
C ARG A 36 0.55 -11.01 3.56
N ILE A 37 0.08 -10.12 4.42
CA ILE A 37 0.95 -9.41 5.36
C ILE A 37 1.79 -10.36 6.23
N ALA A 38 1.27 -11.55 6.53
CA ALA A 38 2.00 -12.58 7.29
C ALA A 38 3.20 -13.18 6.55
N THR A 39 3.30 -12.94 5.23
CA THR A 39 4.43 -13.41 4.40
C THR A 39 5.56 -12.38 4.32
N VAL A 40 5.32 -11.14 4.77
CA VAL A 40 6.31 -10.07 4.75
C VAL A 40 7.11 -10.11 6.07
N PRO A 41 8.42 -10.37 6.03
CA PRO A 41 9.25 -10.42 7.24
C PRO A 41 9.14 -9.15 8.09
N GLY A 42 8.94 -9.33 9.40
CA GLY A 42 8.80 -8.22 10.35
C GLY A 42 7.48 -7.44 10.27
N SER A 43 6.54 -7.90 9.44
CA SER A 43 5.23 -7.26 9.28
C SER A 43 4.13 -7.91 10.13
N SER A 44 3.04 -7.18 10.33
CA SER A 44 1.84 -7.66 11.02
C SER A 44 0.65 -6.75 10.72
N ALA A 45 -0.57 -7.24 10.97
CA ALA A 45 -1.78 -6.42 10.87
C ALA A 45 -1.72 -5.19 11.80
N ALA A 46 -1.09 -5.31 12.97
CA ALA A 46 -0.83 -4.19 13.87
C ALA A 46 0.13 -3.16 13.26
N ALA A 47 1.23 -3.62 12.64
CA ALA A 47 2.17 -2.75 11.93
C ALA A 47 1.50 -2.00 10.77
N PHE A 48 0.63 -2.67 10.01
CA PHE A 48 -0.17 -2.04 8.95
C PHE A 48 -1.09 -0.94 9.48
N LYS A 49 -1.86 -1.23 10.54
CA LYS A 49 -2.77 -0.26 11.14
C LYS A 49 -2.02 0.95 11.70
N HIS A 50 -0.85 0.70 12.29
CA HIS A 50 0.02 1.74 12.80
C HIS A 50 0.62 2.61 11.68
N ASP A 51 1.06 2.02 10.58
CA ASP A 51 1.52 2.73 9.38
C ASP A 51 0.39 3.61 8.79
N ASP A 52 -0.81 3.05 8.65
CA ASP A 52 -1.99 3.79 8.16
C ASP A 52 -2.33 5.01 9.04
N GLY A 53 -2.29 4.84 10.37
CA GLY A 53 -2.48 5.93 11.31
C GLY A 53 -1.40 7.01 11.20
N LYS A 54 -0.13 6.61 11.08
CA LYS A 54 0.99 7.55 10.87
C LYS A 54 0.84 8.37 9.60
N TRP A 55 0.48 7.73 8.48
CA TRP A 55 0.32 8.42 7.21
C TRP A 55 -0.86 9.38 7.20
N LYS A 56 -1.99 9.02 7.83
CA LYS A 56 -3.10 9.97 8.03
C LYS A 56 -2.67 11.25 8.73
N LEU A 57 -1.83 11.14 9.78
CA LEU A 57 -1.29 12.30 10.49
C LEU A 57 -0.29 13.09 9.64
N ARG A 58 0.65 12.41 8.98
CA ARG A 58 1.68 13.03 8.13
C ARG A 58 1.08 13.76 6.94
N THR A 59 0.10 13.16 6.28
CA THR A 59 -0.57 13.76 5.13
C THR A 59 -1.32 15.03 5.51
N LYS A 60 -1.95 15.06 6.70
CA LYS A 60 -2.54 16.30 7.23
C LYS A 60 -1.48 17.39 7.39
N HIS A 61 -0.30 17.05 7.91
CA HIS A 61 0.81 17.99 8.04
C HIS A 61 1.36 18.45 6.69
N TYR A 62 1.56 17.55 5.73
CA TYR A 62 2.06 17.90 4.40
C TYR A 62 1.11 18.81 3.63
N LYS A 63 -0.21 18.62 3.76
CA LYS A 63 -1.18 19.54 3.15
C LYS A 63 -1.08 20.97 3.70
N ALA A 64 -0.65 21.14 4.95
CA ALA A 64 -0.41 22.47 5.52
C ALA A 64 0.87 23.12 4.97
N LEU A 65 1.92 22.33 4.72
CA LEU A 65 3.20 22.83 4.21
C LEU A 65 3.22 23.00 2.68
N LEU A 66 2.49 22.15 1.98
CA LEU A 66 2.42 22.10 0.52
C LEU A 66 0.96 22.32 0.13
N PRO A 67 0.51 23.58 -0.03
CA PRO A 67 -0.87 23.90 -0.44
C PRO A 67 -1.28 23.17 -1.72
N ALA A 68 -0.30 22.84 -2.56
CA ALA A 68 -0.45 21.96 -3.68
C ALA A 68 -1.20 20.66 -3.32
N LEU A 69 -0.76 19.89 -2.32
CA LEU A 69 -1.40 18.60 -1.96
C LEU A 69 -2.85 18.74 -1.45
N GLY A 70 -3.31 19.94 -1.11
CA GLY A 70 -4.69 20.24 -0.72
C GLY A 70 -5.52 20.91 -1.82
N SER A 71 -4.95 21.17 -3.00
CA SER A 71 -5.66 21.81 -4.11
C SER A 71 -6.48 20.81 -4.92
N ASP A 72 -7.40 21.33 -5.73
CA ASP A 72 -8.19 20.60 -6.73
C ASP A 72 -7.40 20.13 -7.97
N LYS A 73 -6.15 20.60 -8.14
CA LYS A 73 -5.30 20.23 -9.28
C LYS A 73 -4.82 18.77 -9.22
N ILE A 74 -4.98 18.07 -10.33
CA ILE A 74 -4.50 16.70 -10.54
C ILE A 74 -2.98 16.65 -10.51
N ARG A 75 -2.40 15.72 -9.74
CA ARG A 75 -0.94 15.49 -9.69
C ARG A 75 -0.56 14.02 -9.62
N ASN A 76 0.63 13.73 -10.13
CA ASN A 76 1.30 12.46 -9.93
C ASN A 76 2.38 12.61 -8.85
N VAL A 77 2.41 11.70 -7.89
CA VAL A 77 3.42 11.64 -6.82
C VAL A 77 4.06 10.25 -6.84
N MET A 78 5.35 10.18 -6.55
CA MET A 78 6.08 8.93 -6.42
C MET A 78 6.47 8.73 -4.95
N ASP A 79 5.90 7.72 -4.30
CA ASP A 79 6.28 7.30 -2.95
C ASP A 79 7.47 6.34 -3.07
N MET A 80 8.68 6.90 -3.01
CA MET A 80 9.94 6.20 -3.29
C MET A 80 10.32 5.11 -2.26
N ASN A 81 9.63 5.05 -1.12
CA ASN A 81 9.93 4.05 -0.09
C ASN A 81 8.65 3.65 0.65
N THR A 82 7.74 3.04 -0.09
CA THR A 82 6.49 2.58 0.44
C THR A 82 6.68 1.27 1.22
N VAL A 83 6.00 1.14 2.36
CA VAL A 83 5.93 -0.14 3.07
C VAL A 83 4.62 -0.83 2.70
N TYR A 84 3.47 -0.23 3.02
CA TYR A 84 2.15 -0.82 2.75
C TYR A 84 1.24 0.08 1.88
N GLY A 85 1.81 1.07 1.19
CA GLY A 85 1.01 2.06 0.44
C GLY A 85 0.20 3.02 1.34
N GLY A 86 0.62 3.23 2.59
CA GLY A 86 -0.10 4.07 3.56
C GLY A 86 -0.21 5.53 3.12
N PHE A 87 0.82 6.07 2.47
CA PHE A 87 0.78 7.42 1.92
C PHE A 87 -0.31 7.55 0.84
N ALA A 88 -0.30 6.68 -0.17
CA ALA A 88 -1.34 6.65 -1.21
C ALA A 88 -2.74 6.45 -0.63
N ALA A 89 -2.90 5.53 0.31
CA ALA A 89 -4.19 5.28 0.96
C ALA A 89 -4.72 6.51 1.72
N SER A 90 -3.83 7.29 2.35
CA SER A 90 -4.21 8.51 3.06
C SER A 90 -4.64 9.66 2.13
N LEU A 91 -4.19 9.63 0.87
CA LEU A 91 -4.49 10.63 -0.17
C LEU A 91 -5.60 10.19 -1.13
N ILE A 92 -6.28 9.06 -0.88
CA ILE A 92 -7.19 8.48 -1.88
C ILE A 92 -8.37 9.37 -2.28
N LYS A 93 -8.74 10.32 -1.41
CA LYS A 93 -9.84 11.27 -1.68
C LYS A 93 -9.36 12.55 -2.37
N ASP A 94 -8.05 12.74 -2.49
CA ASP A 94 -7.45 13.89 -3.13
C ASP A 94 -7.22 13.60 -4.62
N PRO A 95 -7.14 14.63 -5.48
CA PRO A 95 -6.84 14.46 -6.91
C PRO A 95 -5.34 14.16 -7.12
N VAL A 96 -4.83 13.14 -6.43
CA VAL A 96 -3.42 12.74 -6.46
C VAL A 96 -3.33 11.27 -6.82
N TRP A 97 -2.57 10.97 -7.86
CA TRP A 97 -2.20 9.62 -8.23
C TRP A 97 -0.82 9.31 -7.66
N VAL A 98 -0.70 8.22 -6.92
CA VAL A 98 0.55 7.83 -6.25
C VAL A 98 1.09 6.54 -6.84
N MET A 99 2.28 6.59 -7.41
CA MET A 99 3.07 5.39 -7.73
C MET A 99 3.84 4.97 -6.47
N ASN A 100 3.54 3.78 -5.94
CA ASN A 100 4.18 3.26 -4.75
C ASN A 100 5.42 2.44 -5.13
N VAL A 101 6.60 2.79 -4.62
CA VAL A 101 7.86 2.10 -4.91
C VAL A 101 8.34 1.38 -3.65
N VAL A 102 8.46 0.05 -3.73
CA VAL A 102 9.04 -0.79 -2.68
C VAL A 102 10.53 -0.99 -2.97
N SER A 103 11.37 -0.75 -1.98
CA SER A 103 12.82 -0.92 -2.13
C SER A 103 13.21 -2.38 -2.34
N SER A 104 14.01 -2.66 -3.37
CA SER A 104 14.59 -3.99 -3.62
C SER A 104 15.57 -4.45 -2.54
N TYR A 105 16.03 -3.57 -1.65
CA TYR A 105 16.91 -3.91 -0.54
C TYR A 105 16.15 -4.29 0.74
N GLY A 106 14.84 -4.03 0.81
CA GLY A 106 13.99 -4.32 1.97
C GLY A 106 13.13 -5.58 1.85
N PRO A 107 12.25 -5.84 2.84
CA PRO A 107 11.19 -6.83 2.73
C PRO A 107 10.27 -6.53 1.54
N ASN A 108 9.97 -7.53 0.71
CA ASN A 108 9.08 -7.35 -0.42
C ASN A 108 7.62 -7.29 0.06
N SER A 109 7.13 -6.07 0.28
CA SER A 109 5.76 -5.78 0.66
C SER A 109 4.85 -5.42 -0.53
N LEU A 110 5.35 -5.52 -1.76
CA LEU A 110 4.62 -5.09 -2.96
C LEU A 110 3.28 -5.83 -3.13
N GLY A 111 3.21 -7.11 -2.76
CA GLY A 111 1.95 -7.85 -2.76
C GLY A 111 0.90 -7.26 -1.81
N VAL A 112 1.30 -6.69 -0.67
CA VAL A 112 0.37 -6.01 0.26
C VAL A 112 -0.18 -4.73 -0.38
N VAL A 113 0.64 -3.99 -1.14
CA VAL A 113 0.21 -2.79 -1.88
C VAL A 113 -0.87 -3.16 -2.91
N PHE A 114 -0.67 -4.25 -3.66
CA PHE A 114 -1.66 -4.71 -4.63
C PHE A 114 -2.94 -5.26 -4.00
N ASP A 115 -2.83 -6.05 -2.92
CA ASP A 115 -4.00 -6.57 -2.21
C ASP A 115 -4.84 -5.41 -1.61
N ARG A 116 -4.20 -4.29 -1.27
CA ARG A 116 -4.84 -3.03 -0.83
C ARG A 116 -5.56 -2.29 -1.97
N GLY A 117 -5.38 -2.71 -3.23
CA GLY A 117 -5.96 -2.11 -4.43
C GLY A 117 -5.15 -0.94 -5.00
N LEU A 118 -3.89 -0.80 -4.60
CA LEU A 118 -3.00 0.27 -5.05
C LEU A 118 -2.02 -0.25 -6.11
N ILE A 119 -1.49 0.65 -6.93
CA ILE A 119 -0.43 0.35 -7.89
C ILE A 119 0.96 0.49 -7.24
N GLY A 120 1.93 -0.27 -7.73
CA GLY A 120 3.30 -0.09 -7.29
C GLY A 120 4.31 -0.92 -8.08
N THR A 121 5.58 -0.70 -7.78
CA THR A 121 6.71 -1.43 -8.38
C THR A 121 7.81 -1.67 -7.35
N ASN A 122 8.67 -2.65 -7.61
CA ASN A 122 9.97 -2.75 -6.93
C ASN A 122 11.01 -1.95 -7.71
N HIS A 123 11.96 -1.32 -7.02
CA HIS A 123 13.08 -0.63 -7.66
C HIS A 123 14.34 -0.70 -6.79
N ASP A 124 15.51 -0.85 -7.41
CA ASP A 124 16.82 -1.08 -6.77
C ASP A 124 17.82 0.09 -6.89
N TRP A 125 17.39 1.21 -7.50
CA TRP A 125 18.06 2.52 -7.63
C TRP A 125 19.55 2.61 -7.25
#